data_AF-A0A374VJA4-F1
#
_entry.id   AF-A0A374VJA4-F1
#
_cell.length_a   1.000
_cell.length_b   1.000
_cell.length_c   1.000
_cell.angle_alpha   90.00
_cell.angle_beta   90.00
_cell.angle_gamma   90.00
#
_symmetry.space_group_name_H-M   'P 1'
#
loop_
_entity.id
_entity.type
_entity.pdbx_description
1 polymer ?
#
loop_
_entity_poly.entity_id
_entity_poly.type
_entity_poly.pdbx_seq_one_letter_code
_entity_poly.pdbx_strand_id
1 'polypeptide(L)'
;MKDETMGQEDAAQDAEACAEALESLDRISLDEIAFDDSGVDVQDESEAEAQSDDQDADDVEPAEDEADHEDTECEADDQPESDTSEETILLDSLPAEDSLTRELPGLGSAPAVDETIAMGDIPLPSVPSAREAEVRHRKMSPKRRNLMVAGVVAVALVAGGAGYAAWNGYQQEQAAAVAANAHTMMSVQIGVHAAGLDCSTGSKIPVQVSGQDADGSSVSETLYVDEHGRGIKLLPGDYTLSIAASPIAADGTIYTVPTTKTQVTVKSDEQDLSAQATFKLKVPSADTVTDDQIDAAAKYAEEGGCSSAAAAKILQQAATARRDAAANAVSASEAQAARDADARHKATNLYQLDIPVEWYGKVETWQNGSTLCIYLAGDSDTPIVTLVAVRDGESFTPDEGNTVLGTANLGNGYTVYASGPVYPYVVPQTINGRTQNPVSTYPMDTAIELVELTTGNRYTYSQIKNVLVGKDGKADAATKLECDYLAQILLPSIKAQD
;
A
#
# COMPACT_ATOMS: atom_id res chain seq x y z
N MET A 1 34.09 9.98 64.30
CA MET A 1 34.97 11.11 63.91
C MET A 1 35.12 10.98 62.40
N LYS A 2 34.46 11.86 61.63
CA LYS A 2 35.08 12.87 60.73
C LYS A 2 36.01 12.21 59.71
N ASP A 3 35.90 12.33 58.40
CA ASP A 3 35.26 13.28 57.47
C ASP A 3 35.66 12.73 56.08
N GLU A 4 34.80 12.78 55.05
CA GLU A 4 35.18 12.74 53.62
C GLU A 4 33.92 12.72 52.74
N THR A 5 33.16 13.82 52.81
CA THR A 5 32.27 14.30 51.75
C THR A 5 33.04 15.30 50.90
N MET A 6 33.59 14.89 49.76
CA MET A 6 33.88 15.76 48.61
C MET A 6 34.02 14.88 47.36
N GLY A 7 33.08 15.01 46.43
CA GLY A 7 33.07 14.25 45.18
C GLY A 7 31.69 13.94 44.60
N GLN A 8 30.62 14.47 45.21
CA GLN A 8 29.25 14.30 44.74
C GLN A 8 28.58 15.63 44.33
N GLU A 9 29.38 16.69 44.18
CA GLU A 9 28.91 18.06 43.88
C GLU A 9 29.22 18.53 42.46
N ASP A 10 29.80 17.69 41.60
CA ASP A 10 30.14 18.06 40.20
C ASP A 10 29.28 17.34 39.14
N ALA A 11 28.28 16.56 39.57
CA ALA A 11 27.31 15.90 38.68
C ALA A 11 25.89 16.49 38.79
N ALA A 12 25.70 17.52 39.63
CA ALA A 12 24.40 18.16 39.85
C ALA A 12 24.25 19.52 39.16
N GLN A 13 25.32 20.09 38.58
CA GLN A 13 25.25 21.39 37.88
C GLN A 13 25.06 21.30 36.36
N ASP A 14 25.19 20.11 35.75
CA ASP A 14 24.99 19.94 34.30
C ASP A 14 23.65 19.26 33.95
N ALA A 15 22.79 19.01 34.95
CA ALA A 15 21.41 18.54 34.76
C ALA A 15 20.37 19.66 34.81
N GLU A 16 20.75 20.87 35.26
CA GLU A 16 19.84 22.00 35.44
C GLU A 16 19.76 22.90 34.19
N ALA A 17 20.77 22.87 33.31
CA ALA A 17 20.76 23.63 32.05
C ALA A 17 19.89 22.99 30.93
N CYS A 18 19.53 21.71 31.06
CA CYS A 18 18.63 21.03 30.10
C CYS A 18 17.15 21.04 30.51
N ALA A 19 16.82 21.54 31.71
CA ALA A 19 15.43 21.67 32.16
C ALA A 19 14.80 23.01 31.71
N GLU A 20 15.59 24.09 31.55
CA GLU A 20 15.05 25.41 31.20
C GLU A 20 14.79 25.62 29.69
N ALA A 21 15.26 24.73 28.82
CA ALA A 21 15.00 24.82 27.37
C ALA A 21 13.64 24.20 26.94
N LEU A 22 13.00 23.40 27.79
CA LEU A 22 11.72 22.73 27.50
C LEU A 22 10.48 23.42 28.09
N GLU A 23 10.65 24.41 28.97
CA GLU A 23 9.53 25.20 29.51
C GLU A 23 9.15 26.41 28.63
N SER A 24 9.89 26.64 27.53
CA SER A 24 9.68 27.79 26.61
C SER A 24 8.87 27.47 25.35
N LEU A 25 8.44 26.22 25.15
CA LEU A 25 7.54 25.82 24.06
C LEU A 25 6.08 25.62 24.47
N ASP A 26 5.77 25.67 25.77
CA ASP A 26 4.40 25.47 26.28
C ASP A 26 3.61 26.78 26.46
N ARG A 27 4.11 27.91 25.91
CA ARG A 27 3.45 29.22 25.97
C ARG A 27 3.18 29.89 24.62
N ILE A 28 3.29 29.17 23.50
CA ILE A 28 2.90 29.68 22.19
C ILE A 28 1.98 28.66 21.50
N SER A 29 0.75 28.53 22.00
CA SER A 29 -0.43 28.16 21.21
C SER A 29 -1.65 28.06 22.11
N LEU A 30 -2.30 29.19 22.43
CA LEU A 30 -3.74 29.22 22.76
C LEU A 30 -4.37 30.63 22.99
N ASP A 31 -3.74 31.74 22.58
CA ASP A 31 -4.30 33.09 22.79
C ASP A 31 -4.17 34.04 21.57
N GLU A 32 -4.39 33.56 20.34
CA GLU A 32 -4.45 34.46 19.18
C GLU A 32 -5.43 33.99 18.09
N ILE A 33 -6.74 33.92 18.40
CA ILE A 33 -7.81 34.28 17.46
C ILE A 33 -8.94 34.92 18.29
N ALA A 34 -8.73 36.17 18.71
CA ALA A 34 -9.83 37.05 19.07
C ALA A 34 -10.29 37.74 17.78
N PHE A 35 -11.52 37.46 17.35
CA PHE A 35 -12.18 38.26 16.32
C PHE A 35 -12.41 39.67 16.87
N ASP A 36 -11.81 40.63 16.21
CA ASP A 36 -11.92 42.06 16.45
C ASP A 36 -13.34 42.53 16.10
N ASP A 37 -14.08 42.93 17.13
CA ASP A 37 -15.29 43.73 17.02
C ASP A 37 -14.88 45.20 17.20
N SER A 38 -14.77 45.94 16.10
CA SER A 38 -14.76 47.40 16.14
C SER A 38 -15.51 47.98 14.95
N GLY A 39 -16.60 48.67 15.29
CA GLY A 39 -17.53 49.27 14.36
C GLY A 39 -17.00 50.49 13.62
N VAL A 40 -17.69 50.78 12.51
CA VAL A 40 -17.81 52.13 11.97
C VAL A 40 -19.27 52.36 11.61
N ASP A 41 -19.88 53.25 12.39
CA ASP A 41 -21.12 53.96 12.14
C ASP A 41 -20.87 55.07 11.10
N VAL A 42 -21.70 55.16 10.05
CA VAL A 42 -22.14 56.42 9.43
C VAL A 42 -23.51 56.20 8.76
N GLN A 43 -24.56 56.65 9.46
CA GLN A 43 -25.69 57.48 8.99
C GLN A 43 -26.04 57.50 7.48
N ASP A 44 -27.31 57.19 7.18
CA ASP A 44 -28.20 58.20 6.60
C ASP A 44 -29.67 57.91 6.97
N GLU A 45 -30.37 58.98 7.34
CA GLU A 45 -31.75 58.99 7.80
C GLU A 45 -32.71 59.09 6.62
N SER A 46 -33.90 58.50 6.73
CA SER A 46 -35.15 59.27 6.56
C SER A 46 -36.38 58.47 6.94
N GLU A 47 -37.14 59.11 7.82
CA GLU A 47 -38.48 58.78 8.29
C GLU A 47 -39.53 58.86 7.16
N ALA A 48 -40.59 58.04 7.27
CA ALA A 48 -42.00 58.37 6.99
C ALA A 48 -42.82 57.09 7.21
N GLU A 49 -43.47 56.90 8.35
CA GLU A 49 -44.84 57.35 8.67
C GLU A 49 -45.96 56.65 7.88
N ALA A 50 -46.77 55.93 8.65
CA ALA A 50 -48.24 55.92 8.64
C ALA A 50 -49.05 55.22 7.53
N GLN A 51 -49.78 54.19 8.01
CA GLN A 51 -51.24 54.02 7.95
C GLN A 51 -51.96 53.54 6.67
N SER A 52 -52.92 52.63 6.96
CA SER A 52 -54.27 52.47 6.36
C SER A 52 -54.34 51.99 4.90
N ASP A 53 -55.33 51.22 4.44
CA ASP A 53 -56.57 50.68 5.02
C ASP A 53 -56.99 49.49 4.14
N ASP A 54 -57.67 48.56 4.79
CA ASP A 54 -58.86 47.77 4.38
C ASP A 54 -59.45 47.82 2.95
N GLN A 55 -60.21 46.73 2.68
CA GLN A 55 -61.24 46.49 1.64
C GLN A 55 -60.73 45.90 0.31
N ASP A 56 -61.36 44.88 -0.30
CA ASP A 56 -62.67 44.27 -0.07
C ASP A 56 -62.71 42.86 -0.69
N ALA A 57 -63.70 42.10 -0.24
CA ALA A 57 -64.08 40.75 -0.66
C ALA A 57 -64.68 40.67 -2.07
N ASP A 58 -64.64 39.46 -2.63
CA ASP A 58 -65.74 38.75 -3.34
C ASP A 58 -65.13 37.48 -3.96
N ASP A 59 -65.36 36.28 -3.41
CA ASP A 59 -66.54 35.41 -3.60
C ASP A 59 -66.65 34.82 -5.02
N VAL A 60 -67.23 33.62 -5.10
CA VAL A 60 -67.59 32.77 -6.25
C VAL A 60 -66.73 31.52 -6.44
N GLU A 61 -67.04 30.50 -5.63
CA GLU A 61 -67.26 29.12 -6.09
C GLU A 61 -68.56 29.09 -6.93
N PRO A 62 -68.73 28.23 -7.96
CA PRO A 62 -69.30 26.91 -7.64
C PRO A 62 -68.94 25.72 -8.56
N ALA A 63 -68.96 24.55 -7.92
CA ALA A 63 -69.68 23.31 -8.25
C ALA A 63 -69.26 22.42 -9.44
N GLU A 64 -68.81 21.22 -9.06
CA GLU A 64 -69.39 19.89 -9.34
C GLU A 64 -69.86 19.56 -10.77
N ASP A 65 -69.26 18.52 -11.36
CA ASP A 65 -70.04 17.52 -12.11
C ASP A 65 -69.42 16.12 -11.97
N GLU A 66 -70.33 15.16 -11.86
CA GLU A 66 -70.21 13.77 -11.44
C GLU A 66 -70.24 12.81 -12.65
N ALA A 67 -69.96 11.52 -12.38
CA ALA A 67 -70.17 10.35 -13.24
C ALA A 67 -69.19 10.18 -14.43
N ASP A 68 -68.72 8.98 -14.79
CA ASP A 68 -69.50 7.76 -14.93
C ASP A 68 -68.59 6.51 -14.95
N HIS A 69 -69.24 5.35 -14.95
CA HIS A 69 -68.85 4.07 -14.36
C HIS A 69 -68.52 2.99 -15.44
N GLU A 70 -67.73 1.98 -15.04
CA GLU A 70 -67.73 0.53 -15.43
C GLU A 70 -66.96 0.00 -16.68
N ASP A 71 -66.02 -0.90 -16.35
CA ASP A 71 -65.81 -2.29 -16.83
C ASP A 71 -65.67 -2.62 -18.31
N THR A 72 -64.60 -3.37 -18.64
CA THR A 72 -64.65 -4.58 -19.50
C THR A 72 -63.36 -5.42 -19.33
N GLU A 73 -63.54 -6.70 -19.00
CA GLU A 73 -62.58 -7.81 -18.90
C GLU A 73 -61.93 -8.21 -20.25
N CYS A 74 -60.77 -8.90 -20.23
CA CYS A 74 -60.41 -10.04 -21.11
C CYS A 74 -58.99 -10.61 -20.82
N GLU A 75 -58.96 -11.68 -20.03
CA GLU A 75 -58.19 -12.95 -20.09
C GLU A 75 -56.95 -13.17 -21.01
N ALA A 76 -56.00 -13.94 -20.43
CA ALA A 76 -55.30 -15.14 -20.94
C ALA A 76 -53.78 -15.12 -21.22
N ASP A 77 -53.05 -15.78 -20.30
CA ASP A 77 -51.98 -16.79 -20.42
C ASP A 77 -50.90 -16.74 -21.53
N ASP A 78 -49.62 -16.80 -21.11
CA ASP A 78 -48.78 -18.00 -21.25
C ASP A 78 -47.38 -17.81 -20.61
N GLN A 79 -47.06 -18.68 -19.65
CA GLN A 79 -45.70 -19.03 -19.21
C GLN A 79 -45.20 -20.25 -20.06
N PRO A 80 -43.91 -20.69 -20.08
CA PRO A 80 -43.06 -20.90 -18.89
C PRO A 80 -41.52 -20.73 -19.04
N GLU A 81 -40.86 -20.70 -17.87
CA GLU A 81 -39.54 -21.27 -17.41
C GLU A 81 -38.30 -21.27 -18.36
N SER A 82 -37.03 -21.13 -17.95
CA SER A 82 -36.29 -21.49 -16.72
C SER A 82 -34.87 -20.87 -16.70
N ASP A 83 -34.35 -20.63 -15.49
CA ASP A 83 -32.97 -20.80 -14.98
C ASP A 83 -31.72 -20.14 -15.64
N THR A 84 -30.93 -19.49 -14.78
CA THR A 84 -29.54 -19.87 -14.35
C THR A 84 -28.52 -18.71 -14.36
N SER A 85 -27.74 -18.63 -13.26
CA SER A 85 -26.34 -18.14 -13.11
C SER A 85 -26.08 -16.65 -13.34
N GLU A 86 -25.75 -15.88 -12.30
CA GLU A 86 -24.40 -15.63 -11.73
C GLU A 86 -23.59 -14.61 -12.52
N GLU A 87 -22.97 -13.69 -11.76
CA GLU A 87 -21.70 -13.00 -12.05
C GLU A 87 -21.63 -12.10 -13.31
N THR A 88 -20.85 -11.04 -13.41
CA THR A 88 -20.13 -10.10 -12.55
C THR A 88 -19.76 -8.99 -13.54
N ILE A 89 -19.85 -7.74 -13.08
CA ILE A 89 -18.94 -6.61 -13.32
C ILE A 89 -18.11 -6.57 -14.64
N LEU A 90 -18.21 -5.39 -15.27
CA LEU A 90 -17.19 -4.64 -16.05
C LEU A 90 -17.34 -4.58 -17.58
N LEU A 91 -17.77 -3.38 -17.99
CA LEU A 91 -17.20 -2.60 -19.08
C LEU A 91 -15.69 -2.87 -19.26
N ASP A 92 -15.25 -3.15 -20.49
CA ASP A 92 -14.56 -2.13 -21.28
C ASP A 92 -14.41 -2.53 -22.76
N SER A 93 -14.66 -1.54 -23.62
CA SER A 93 -14.07 -1.27 -24.94
C SER A 93 -13.88 -2.38 -25.98
N LEU A 94 -14.74 -2.32 -27.00
CA LEU A 94 -14.44 -2.74 -28.37
C LEU A 94 -13.31 -1.88 -28.99
N PRO A 95 -12.57 -2.41 -29.98
CA PRO A 95 -12.97 -2.08 -31.34
C PRO A 95 -13.01 -3.27 -32.32
N ALA A 96 -14.04 -3.20 -33.18
CA ALA A 96 -14.19 -3.68 -34.56
C ALA A 96 -13.29 -4.83 -35.09
N GLU A 97 -13.94 -5.97 -35.32
CA GLU A 97 -14.11 -6.65 -36.62
C GLU A 97 -13.06 -6.33 -37.72
N ASP A 98 -12.27 -7.33 -38.14
CA ASP A 98 -12.41 -7.90 -39.49
C ASP A 98 -11.71 -9.27 -39.63
N SER A 99 -12.53 -10.26 -39.95
CA SER A 99 -12.29 -11.45 -40.79
C SER A 99 -10.90 -12.09 -40.89
N LEU A 100 -10.83 -13.38 -40.53
CA LEU A 100 -10.73 -14.48 -41.51
C LEU A 100 -10.75 -15.85 -40.80
N THR A 101 -11.95 -16.43 -40.71
CA THR A 101 -12.18 -17.87 -40.97
C THR A 101 -11.46 -18.26 -42.28
N ARG A 102 -10.91 -19.46 -42.52
CA ARG A 102 -11.05 -20.78 -41.90
C ARG A 102 -10.18 -21.77 -42.68
N GLU A 103 -9.42 -22.58 -41.93
CA GLU A 103 -9.13 -24.02 -42.10
C GLU A 103 -8.45 -24.63 -43.36
N LEU A 104 -7.51 -25.53 -43.01
CA LEU A 104 -7.30 -26.93 -43.41
C LEU A 104 -5.99 -27.31 -44.16
N PRO A 105 -5.49 -28.54 -43.88
CA PRO A 105 -4.11 -28.96 -44.02
C PRO A 105 -3.87 -29.79 -45.28
N GLY A 106 -2.58 -29.97 -45.59
CA GLY A 106 -2.10 -31.22 -46.17
C GLY A 106 -1.23 -31.08 -47.41
N LEU A 107 0.01 -31.53 -47.24
CA LEU A 107 0.93 -32.10 -48.23
C LEU A 107 1.69 -31.14 -49.18
N GLY A 108 3.01 -31.33 -49.20
CA GLY A 108 3.78 -31.06 -50.42
C GLY A 108 5.23 -30.65 -50.19
N SER A 109 6.08 -31.66 -49.99
CA SER A 109 7.49 -31.77 -50.42
C SER A 109 8.31 -30.53 -50.80
N ALA A 110 9.53 -30.50 -50.25
CA ALA A 110 10.71 -29.78 -50.77
C ALA A 110 10.86 -29.91 -52.31
N PRO A 111 11.46 -28.91 -52.98
CA PRO A 111 12.90 -28.99 -53.18
C PRO A 111 13.64 -27.63 -53.29
N ALA A 112 14.97 -27.77 -53.37
CA ALA A 112 15.93 -26.94 -54.10
C ALA A 112 16.21 -25.52 -53.59
N VAL A 113 17.39 -25.40 -52.95
CA VAL A 113 18.15 -24.16 -52.79
C VAL A 113 19.18 -24.12 -53.92
N ASP A 114 19.17 -23.04 -54.69
CA ASP A 114 20.26 -22.51 -55.52
C ASP A 114 19.91 -21.02 -55.77
N GLU A 115 20.80 -20.02 -55.82
CA GLU A 115 22.18 -20.03 -56.27
C GLU A 115 22.90 -18.75 -55.76
N THR A 116 24.19 -18.91 -55.45
CA THR A 116 25.37 -18.04 -55.71
C THR A 116 25.54 -16.60 -55.17
N ILE A 117 26.55 -16.48 -54.27
CA ILE A 117 27.80 -15.70 -54.45
C ILE A 117 28.96 -16.54 -53.82
N ALA A 118 29.72 -17.35 -54.58
CA ALA A 118 31.16 -17.20 -54.99
C ALA A 118 32.13 -16.75 -53.87
N MET A 119 33.31 -17.33 -53.55
CA MET A 119 34.24 -18.37 -54.04
C MET A 119 34.98 -18.92 -52.79
N GLY A 120 35.61 -20.08 -52.70
CA GLY A 120 35.99 -21.12 -53.64
C GLY A 120 36.82 -22.14 -52.84
N ASP A 121 36.40 -23.40 -52.89
CA ASP A 121 37.12 -24.56 -52.36
C ASP A 121 37.55 -25.41 -53.55
N ILE A 122 38.82 -25.76 -53.64
CA ILE A 122 39.37 -26.63 -54.70
C ILE A 122 39.90 -27.92 -54.05
N PRO A 123 39.52 -29.10 -54.57
CA PRO A 123 39.53 -30.35 -53.82
C PRO A 123 40.82 -31.18 -53.98
N LEU A 124 40.94 -32.16 -53.09
CA LEU A 124 41.80 -33.34 -53.18
C LEU A 124 41.53 -34.15 -54.46
N PRO A 125 42.51 -34.90 -54.97
CA PRO A 125 42.18 -36.28 -55.31
C PRO A 125 43.26 -37.33 -54.99
N SER A 126 42.76 -38.54 -54.76
CA SER A 126 43.50 -39.79 -54.55
C SER A 126 43.80 -40.50 -55.89
N VAL A 127 45.08 -40.90 -56.04
CA VAL A 127 45.73 -42.03 -56.77
C VAL A 127 45.32 -42.38 -58.22
N PRO A 128 46.32 -42.58 -59.13
CA PRO A 128 46.70 -43.96 -59.47
C PRO A 128 48.19 -44.21 -59.80
N SER A 129 48.50 -45.51 -59.89
CA SER A 129 49.74 -46.18 -60.30
C SER A 129 50.01 -46.24 -61.82
N ALA A 130 51.31 -46.32 -62.19
CA ALA A 130 51.93 -46.91 -63.41
C ALA A 130 51.45 -46.42 -64.80
N ARG A 131 52.25 -46.18 -65.83
CA ARG A 131 53.69 -46.17 -66.14
C ARG A 131 53.74 -45.69 -67.60
N GLU A 132 54.59 -44.73 -67.96
CA GLU A 132 55.51 -44.78 -69.12
C GLU A 132 56.27 -43.46 -69.34
N ALA A 133 57.60 -43.59 -69.49
CA ALA A 133 58.57 -42.75 -70.21
C ALA A 133 58.68 -41.24 -69.86
N GLU A 134 59.83 -40.61 -69.57
CA GLU A 134 61.24 -40.92 -69.84
C GLU A 134 62.16 -39.93 -69.06
N VAL A 135 63.39 -40.37 -68.72
CA VAL A 135 64.61 -39.57 -68.38
C VAL A 135 64.65 -38.90 -66.97
N ARG A 136 65.53 -39.18 -66.01
CA ARG A 136 66.82 -39.91 -65.92
C ARG A 136 67.05 -40.33 -64.46
N HIS A 137 67.54 -41.54 -64.27
CA HIS A 137 67.95 -42.12 -62.99
C HIS A 137 69.05 -41.33 -62.25
N ARG A 138 68.94 -41.19 -60.92
CA ARG A 138 70.10 -41.27 -60.03
C ARG A 138 69.73 -41.85 -58.66
N LYS A 139 70.14 -43.09 -58.40
CA LYS A 139 70.04 -43.77 -57.09
C LYS A 139 70.86 -42.98 -56.04
N MET A 140 70.26 -42.62 -54.92
CA MET A 140 71.01 -42.30 -53.68
C MET A 140 70.99 -43.50 -52.73
N SER A 141 72.15 -43.77 -52.11
CA SER A 141 72.43 -45.02 -51.40
C SER A 141 71.77 -45.09 -50.00
N PRO A 142 71.53 -46.31 -49.45
CA PRO A 142 70.74 -46.53 -48.23
C PRO A 142 71.25 -45.81 -46.98
N LYS A 143 72.54 -45.43 -46.95
CA LYS A 143 73.18 -44.73 -45.83
C LYS A 143 72.68 -43.28 -45.63
N ARG A 144 72.13 -42.62 -46.65
CA ARG A 144 71.65 -41.22 -46.54
C ARG A 144 70.21 -41.08 -46.01
N ARG A 145 69.38 -42.12 -46.16
CA ARG A 145 67.99 -42.11 -45.67
C ARG A 145 67.92 -42.27 -44.15
N ASN A 146 68.76 -43.11 -43.56
CA ASN A 146 68.79 -43.29 -42.10
C ASN A 146 69.39 -42.08 -41.37
N LEU A 147 70.33 -41.35 -42.01
CA LEU A 147 70.84 -40.08 -41.48
C LEU A 147 69.82 -38.94 -41.53
N MET A 148 68.96 -38.92 -42.56
CA MET A 148 67.90 -37.91 -42.69
C MET A 148 66.75 -38.15 -41.70
N VAL A 149 66.37 -39.41 -41.47
CA VAL A 149 65.34 -39.76 -40.46
C VAL A 149 65.86 -39.53 -39.04
N ALA A 150 67.12 -39.87 -38.74
CA ALA A 150 67.73 -39.59 -37.44
C ALA A 150 67.86 -38.08 -37.18
N GLY A 151 68.17 -37.27 -38.21
CA GLY A 151 68.22 -35.81 -38.11
C GLY A 151 66.86 -35.17 -37.83
N VAL A 152 65.79 -35.64 -38.48
CA VAL A 152 64.42 -35.11 -38.26
C VAL A 152 63.86 -35.49 -36.89
N VAL A 153 64.13 -36.71 -36.40
CA VAL A 153 63.72 -37.13 -35.06
C VAL A 153 64.49 -36.37 -33.97
N ALA A 154 65.78 -36.09 -34.18
CA ALA A 154 66.58 -35.28 -33.25
C ALA A 154 66.09 -33.82 -33.17
N VAL A 155 65.69 -33.21 -34.29
CA VAL A 155 65.17 -31.83 -34.29
C VAL A 155 63.77 -31.74 -33.67
N ALA A 156 62.91 -32.75 -33.88
CA ALA A 156 61.59 -32.80 -33.25
C ALA A 156 61.66 -33.00 -31.72
N LEU A 157 62.61 -33.81 -31.22
CA LEU A 157 62.83 -33.98 -29.78
C LEU A 157 63.38 -32.71 -29.11
N VAL A 158 64.23 -31.94 -29.79
CA VAL A 158 64.76 -30.67 -29.27
C VAL A 158 63.71 -29.55 -29.25
N ALA A 159 62.82 -29.48 -30.25
CA ALA A 159 61.71 -28.53 -30.28
C ALA A 159 60.61 -28.87 -29.25
N GLY A 160 60.30 -30.16 -29.06
CA GLY A 160 59.35 -30.61 -28.03
C GLY A 160 59.87 -30.40 -26.60
N GLY A 161 61.17 -30.61 -26.36
CA GLY A 161 61.80 -30.38 -25.04
C GLY A 161 61.86 -28.91 -24.64
N ALA A 162 62.15 -28.00 -25.58
CA ALA A 162 62.16 -26.57 -25.32
C ALA A 162 60.73 -26.01 -25.11
N GLY A 163 59.74 -26.48 -25.87
CA GLY A 163 58.34 -26.12 -25.67
C GLY A 163 57.76 -26.63 -24.35
N TYR A 164 58.14 -27.83 -23.92
CA TYR A 164 57.72 -28.39 -22.64
C TYR A 164 58.35 -27.63 -21.46
N ALA A 165 59.63 -27.24 -21.53
CA ALA A 165 60.27 -26.44 -20.48
C ALA A 165 59.68 -25.02 -20.39
N ALA A 166 59.34 -24.39 -21.52
CA ALA A 166 58.65 -23.10 -21.52
C ALA A 166 57.21 -23.20 -21.01
N TRP A 167 56.48 -24.27 -21.33
CA TRP A 167 55.14 -24.53 -20.81
C TRP A 167 55.14 -24.83 -19.31
N ASN A 168 56.12 -25.61 -18.83
CA ASN A 168 56.26 -25.93 -17.42
C ASN A 168 56.76 -24.72 -16.61
N GLY A 169 57.63 -23.89 -17.18
CA GLY A 169 58.03 -22.61 -16.61
C GLY A 169 56.88 -21.62 -16.53
N TYR A 170 56.04 -21.53 -17.57
CA TYR A 170 54.82 -20.70 -17.56
C TYR A 170 53.75 -21.22 -16.59
N GLN A 171 53.59 -22.54 -16.47
CA GLN A 171 52.74 -23.16 -15.44
C GLN A 171 53.29 -22.94 -14.03
N GLN A 172 54.62 -22.97 -13.86
CA GLN A 172 55.26 -22.74 -12.58
C GLN A 172 55.27 -21.26 -12.19
N GLU A 173 55.38 -20.34 -13.15
CA GLU A 173 55.18 -18.90 -12.96
C GLU A 173 53.71 -18.58 -12.68
N GLN A 174 52.75 -19.24 -13.35
CA GLN A 174 51.34 -19.13 -12.99
C GLN A 174 51.04 -19.73 -11.63
N ALA A 175 51.59 -20.90 -11.29
CA ALA A 175 51.44 -21.49 -9.96
C ALA A 175 52.10 -20.65 -8.87
N ALA A 176 53.24 -20.01 -9.16
CA ALA A 176 53.91 -19.09 -8.24
C ALA A 176 53.18 -17.75 -8.12
N ALA A 177 52.60 -17.23 -9.20
CA ALA A 177 51.77 -16.02 -9.18
C ALA A 177 50.42 -16.28 -8.49
N VAL A 178 49.80 -17.45 -8.71
CA VAL A 178 48.61 -17.90 -7.99
C VAL A 178 48.93 -18.14 -6.52
N ALA A 179 50.07 -18.75 -6.19
CA ALA A 179 50.50 -18.93 -4.79
C ALA A 179 50.87 -17.59 -4.10
N ALA A 180 51.42 -16.62 -4.84
CA ALA A 180 51.68 -15.28 -4.33
C ALA A 180 50.38 -14.47 -4.15
N ASN A 181 49.43 -14.61 -5.07
CA ASN A 181 48.11 -13.99 -4.97
C ASN A 181 47.21 -14.70 -3.93
N ALA A 182 47.45 -15.97 -3.60
CA ALA A 182 46.68 -16.71 -2.59
C ALA A 182 46.78 -16.07 -1.19
N HIS A 183 47.85 -15.32 -0.92
CA HIS A 183 48.08 -14.67 0.37
C HIS A 183 47.74 -13.16 0.36
N THR A 184 47.14 -12.66 -0.71
CA THR A 184 46.72 -11.26 -0.82
C THR A 184 45.22 -11.15 -0.57
N MET A 185 44.83 -10.27 0.36
CA MET A 185 43.42 -9.97 0.63
C MET A 185 42.76 -9.34 -0.60
N MET A 186 41.72 -9.99 -1.11
CA MET A 186 40.92 -9.55 -2.24
C MET A 186 39.68 -8.82 -1.75
N SER A 187 39.48 -7.61 -2.26
CA SER A 187 38.27 -6.83 -2.03
C SER A 187 37.14 -7.37 -2.90
N VAL A 188 35.96 -7.61 -2.32
CA VAL A 188 34.79 -8.05 -3.09
C VAL A 188 33.58 -7.17 -2.78
N GLN A 189 32.71 -7.06 -3.78
CA GLN A 189 31.44 -6.33 -3.68
C GLN A 189 30.27 -7.31 -3.78
N ILE A 190 29.27 -7.14 -2.91
CA ILE A 190 28.03 -7.92 -2.93
C ILE A 190 26.83 -7.02 -3.24
N GLY A 191 25.68 -7.64 -3.52
CA GLY A 191 24.43 -6.93 -3.76
C GLY A 191 23.71 -6.69 -2.44
N VAL A 192 23.42 -5.43 -2.13
CA VAL A 192 22.66 -5.03 -0.94
C VAL A 192 21.52 -4.13 -1.37
N HIS A 193 20.34 -4.39 -0.81
CA HIS A 193 19.20 -3.49 -0.94
C HIS A 193 18.59 -3.24 0.44
N ALA A 194 18.83 -2.05 0.99
CA ALA A 194 18.23 -1.57 2.22
C ALA A 194 17.72 -0.15 1.99
N ALA A 195 16.41 0.02 1.82
CA ALA A 195 15.82 1.32 1.53
C ALA A 195 16.09 2.31 2.68
N GLY A 196 16.53 3.53 2.35
CA GLY A 196 16.79 4.59 3.33
C GLY A 196 18.06 4.40 4.19
N LEU A 197 18.87 3.37 3.94
CA LEU A 197 20.14 3.19 4.64
C LEU A 197 21.24 4.03 3.99
N ASP A 198 21.95 4.79 4.82
CA ASP A 198 23.17 5.51 4.47
C ASP A 198 24.22 5.21 5.56
N CYS A 199 25.27 4.45 5.23
CA CYS A 199 26.29 4.06 6.22
C CYS A 199 27.27 5.18 6.57
N SER A 200 27.13 6.39 6.01
CA SER A 200 27.87 7.57 6.49
C SER A 200 27.33 8.08 7.82
N THR A 201 26.05 7.85 8.09
CA THR A 201 25.34 8.30 9.30
C THR A 201 24.68 7.16 10.08
N GLY A 202 24.32 6.06 9.42
CA GLY A 202 23.89 4.80 10.00
C GLY A 202 25.02 3.78 10.15
N SER A 203 24.68 2.57 10.59
CA SER A 203 25.64 1.48 10.71
C SER A 203 25.85 0.76 9.39
N LYS A 204 27.04 0.18 9.23
CA LYS A 204 27.30 -0.83 8.18
C LYS A 204 26.50 -2.10 8.44
N ILE A 205 26.34 -2.90 7.40
CA ILE A 205 25.64 -4.17 7.43
C ILE A 205 26.63 -5.28 7.85
N PRO A 206 26.35 -6.02 8.93
CA PRO A 206 27.18 -7.14 9.35
C PRO A 206 26.89 -8.38 8.49
N VAL A 207 27.92 -8.87 7.79
CA VAL A 207 27.89 -10.05 6.93
C VAL A 207 28.70 -11.15 7.61
N GLN A 208 28.01 -12.22 8.01
CA GLN A 208 28.66 -13.45 8.45
C GLN A 208 29.28 -14.15 7.25
N VAL A 209 30.59 -14.40 7.33
CA VAL A 209 31.36 -15.16 6.37
C VAL A 209 31.80 -16.48 7.01
N SER A 210 31.58 -17.59 6.33
CA SER A 210 32.11 -18.90 6.74
C SER A 210 32.56 -19.72 5.54
N GLY A 211 33.77 -20.28 5.54
CA GLY A 211 34.28 -21.05 4.39
C GLY A 211 35.72 -21.48 4.56
N GLN A 212 36.40 -21.75 3.44
CA GLN A 212 37.83 -22.06 3.40
C GLN A 212 38.53 -21.17 2.37
N ASP A 213 39.72 -20.69 2.71
CA ASP A 213 40.61 -20.07 1.74
C ASP A 213 41.24 -21.13 0.81
N ALA A 214 41.96 -20.67 -0.21
CA ALA A 214 42.62 -21.51 -1.21
C ALA A 214 43.72 -22.42 -0.62
N ASP A 215 44.23 -22.10 0.57
CA ASP A 215 45.19 -22.93 1.32
C ASP A 215 44.49 -23.99 2.20
N GLY A 216 43.14 -23.97 2.25
CA GLY A 216 42.31 -24.89 3.01
C GLY A 216 42.08 -24.47 4.47
N SER A 217 42.44 -23.24 4.86
CA SER A 217 42.22 -22.73 6.21
C SER A 217 40.77 -22.28 6.38
N SER A 218 40.14 -22.71 7.48
CA SER A 218 38.76 -22.32 7.80
C SER A 218 38.68 -20.85 8.23
N VAL A 219 37.77 -20.11 7.62
CA VAL A 219 37.41 -18.74 7.99
C VAL A 219 35.99 -18.73 8.54
N SER A 220 35.77 -18.06 9.68
CA SER A 220 34.45 -17.84 10.27
C SER A 220 34.46 -16.53 11.04
N GLU A 221 34.02 -15.45 10.41
CA GLU A 221 34.06 -14.11 10.98
C GLU A 221 32.92 -13.23 10.45
N THR A 222 32.72 -12.08 11.08
CA THR A 222 31.75 -11.08 10.64
C THR A 222 32.50 -9.91 10.02
N LEU A 223 32.15 -9.57 8.78
CA LEU A 223 32.68 -8.42 8.04
C LEU A 223 31.58 -7.39 7.85
N TYR A 224 31.96 -6.15 7.55
CA TYR A 224 31.03 -5.03 7.51
C TYR A 224 31.03 -4.37 6.14
N VAL A 225 29.85 -4.30 5.53
CA VAL A 225 29.66 -3.68 4.21
C VAL A 225 28.86 -2.39 4.30
N ASP A 226 29.18 -1.44 3.43
CA ASP A 226 28.39 -0.23 3.22
C ASP A 226 27.09 -0.51 2.45
N GLU A 227 26.26 0.52 2.25
CA GLU A 227 24.99 0.45 1.52
C GLU A 227 25.16 0.06 0.05
N HIS A 228 26.37 0.14 -0.49
CA HIS A 228 26.73 -0.27 -1.85
C HIS A 228 27.29 -1.71 -1.90
N GLY A 229 27.37 -2.39 -0.75
CA GLY A 229 27.86 -3.76 -0.62
C GLY A 229 29.39 -3.90 -0.67
N ARG A 230 30.14 -2.82 -0.40
CA ARG A 230 31.61 -2.81 -0.38
C ARG A 230 32.11 -2.92 1.06
N GLY A 231 33.25 -3.57 1.27
CA GLY A 231 33.89 -3.66 2.59
C GLY A 231 34.38 -5.05 2.96
N ILE A 232 34.04 -6.08 2.17
CA ILE A 232 34.55 -7.43 2.35
C ILE A 232 35.97 -7.51 1.78
N LYS A 233 36.90 -8.02 2.59
CA LYS A 233 38.25 -8.39 2.17
C LYS A 233 38.54 -9.81 2.62
N LEU A 234 38.78 -10.70 1.68
CA LEU A 234 39.00 -12.14 1.93
C LEU A 234 40.13 -12.64 1.05
N LEU A 235 40.84 -13.68 1.51
CA LEU A 235 41.74 -14.41 0.62
C LEU A 235 40.93 -15.11 -0.49
N PRO A 236 41.56 -15.48 -1.62
CA PRO A 236 40.93 -16.36 -2.59
C PRO A 236 40.44 -17.65 -1.92
N GLY A 237 39.24 -18.12 -2.25
CA GLY A 237 38.60 -19.24 -1.55
C GLY A 237 37.11 -19.38 -1.82
N ASP A 238 36.50 -20.37 -1.18
CA ASP A 238 35.07 -20.67 -1.27
C ASP A 238 34.39 -20.36 0.07
N TYR A 239 33.41 -19.45 0.03
CA TYR A 239 32.77 -18.90 1.22
C TYR A 239 31.25 -18.94 1.12
N THR A 240 30.59 -19.01 2.27
CA THR A 240 29.16 -18.79 2.44
C THR A 240 28.95 -17.45 3.15
N LEU A 241 28.13 -16.59 2.55
CA LEU A 241 27.75 -15.28 3.06
C LEU A 241 26.30 -15.29 3.56
N SER A 242 26.05 -14.63 4.68
CA SER A 242 24.70 -14.35 5.20
C SER A 242 24.71 -13.07 6.04
N ILE A 243 23.56 -12.39 6.17
CA ILE A 243 23.46 -11.21 7.04
C ILE A 243 23.36 -11.66 8.49
N ALA A 244 24.25 -11.17 9.36
CA ALA A 244 24.33 -11.60 10.75
C ALA A 244 23.29 -10.93 11.65
N ALA A 245 23.00 -9.66 11.39
CA ALA A 245 22.00 -8.85 12.08
C ALA A 245 21.57 -7.67 11.21
N SER A 246 20.54 -6.95 11.66
CA SER A 246 20.10 -5.73 11.00
C SER A 246 21.18 -4.64 11.12
N PRO A 247 21.41 -3.82 10.08
CA PRO A 247 21.99 -2.50 10.28
C PRO A 247 20.99 -1.57 10.99
N ILE A 248 21.44 -0.40 11.43
CA ILE A 248 20.59 0.67 11.96
C ILE A 248 20.77 1.91 11.09
N ALA A 249 19.69 2.42 10.51
CA ALA A 249 19.74 3.69 9.79
C ALA A 249 19.84 4.88 10.77
N ALA A 250 20.23 6.05 10.26
CA ALA A 250 20.41 7.25 11.07
C ALA A 250 19.14 7.68 11.82
N ASP A 251 17.95 7.41 11.25
CA ASP A 251 16.65 7.69 11.85
C ASP A 251 16.14 6.59 12.79
N GLY A 252 16.99 5.62 13.13
CA GLY A 252 16.66 4.48 13.98
C GLY A 252 15.96 3.32 13.26
N THR A 253 15.84 3.35 11.93
CA THR A 253 15.19 2.24 11.22
C THR A 253 15.99 0.93 11.39
N ILE A 254 15.29 -0.10 11.89
CA ILE A 254 15.73 -1.50 11.93
C ILE A 254 15.12 -2.23 10.73
N TYR A 255 15.84 -3.23 10.20
CA TYR A 255 15.47 -4.00 9.03
C TYR A 255 15.23 -5.47 9.36
N THR A 256 14.34 -6.09 8.60
CA THR A 256 14.17 -7.54 8.58
C THR A 256 15.39 -8.19 7.94
N VAL A 257 16.07 -9.04 8.71
CA VAL A 257 17.25 -9.79 8.27
C VAL A 257 16.82 -10.94 7.36
N PRO A 258 17.34 -11.03 6.11
CA PRO A 258 17.05 -12.16 5.25
C PRO A 258 17.74 -13.43 5.78
N THR A 259 17.03 -14.56 5.75
CA THR A 259 17.58 -15.88 6.14
C THR A 259 18.41 -16.54 5.02
N THR A 260 18.51 -15.88 3.86
CA THR A 260 19.26 -16.36 2.69
C THR A 260 20.74 -16.50 3.01
N LYS A 261 21.32 -17.63 2.59
CA LYS A 261 22.76 -17.87 2.58
C LYS A 261 23.21 -18.10 1.15
N THR A 262 24.32 -17.49 0.76
CA THR A 262 24.83 -17.58 -0.62
C THR A 262 26.27 -18.06 -0.62
N GLN A 263 26.57 -19.04 -1.46
CA GLN A 263 27.95 -19.48 -1.70
C GLN A 263 28.59 -18.61 -2.77
N VAL A 264 29.83 -18.21 -2.54
CA VAL A 264 30.64 -17.39 -3.45
C VAL A 264 32.06 -17.92 -3.51
N THR A 265 32.71 -17.74 -4.67
CA THR A 265 34.13 -18.03 -4.84
C THR A 265 34.88 -16.73 -5.12
N VAL A 266 35.82 -16.39 -4.24
CA VAL A 266 36.72 -15.25 -4.39
C VAL A 266 37.95 -15.69 -5.17
N LYS A 267 38.25 -15.01 -6.28
CA LYS A 267 39.33 -15.38 -7.21
C LYS A 267 40.29 -14.23 -7.52
N SER A 268 39.81 -12.99 -7.47
CA SER A 268 40.57 -11.80 -7.84
C SER A 268 40.17 -10.61 -6.98
N ASP A 269 41.05 -9.61 -6.93
CA ASP A 269 40.76 -8.34 -6.26
C ASP A 269 39.68 -7.56 -7.03
N GLU A 270 38.96 -6.69 -6.33
CA GLU A 270 37.83 -5.89 -6.82
C GLU A 270 36.72 -6.71 -7.52
N GLN A 271 36.53 -7.97 -7.13
CA GLN A 271 35.56 -8.85 -7.77
C GLN A 271 34.11 -8.45 -7.41
N ASP A 272 33.30 -8.20 -8.43
CA ASP A 272 31.87 -7.95 -8.29
C ASP A 272 31.09 -9.28 -8.22
N LEU A 273 30.48 -9.53 -7.07
CA LEU A 273 29.63 -10.69 -6.77
C LEU A 273 28.17 -10.28 -6.62
N SER A 274 27.79 -9.05 -6.96
CA SER A 274 26.46 -8.49 -6.68
C SER A 274 25.30 -9.25 -7.32
N ALA A 275 25.52 -9.84 -8.49
CA ALA A 275 24.55 -10.71 -9.17
C ALA A 275 24.45 -12.12 -8.56
N GLN A 276 25.49 -12.58 -7.86
CA GLN A 276 25.54 -13.91 -7.24
C GLN A 276 25.02 -13.86 -5.80
N ALA A 277 25.49 -12.89 -5.01
CA ALA A 277 25.15 -12.69 -3.61
C ALA A 277 24.41 -11.36 -3.43
N THR A 278 23.08 -11.42 -3.52
CA THR A 278 22.19 -10.29 -3.28
C THR A 278 21.37 -10.49 -2.01
N PHE A 279 21.37 -9.50 -1.11
CA PHE A 279 20.59 -9.49 0.13
C PHE A 279 19.60 -8.32 0.13
N LYS A 280 18.32 -8.63 0.37
CA LYS A 280 17.24 -7.64 0.41
C LYS A 280 16.75 -7.49 1.86
N LEU A 281 16.97 -6.32 2.43
CA LEU A 281 16.56 -5.92 3.76
C LEU A 281 15.27 -5.10 3.66
N LYS A 282 14.22 -5.51 4.38
CA LYS A 282 12.91 -4.86 4.37
C LYS A 282 12.69 -4.09 5.66
N VAL A 283 12.01 -2.95 5.58
CA VAL A 283 11.62 -2.18 6.77
C VAL A 283 10.32 -2.79 7.32
N PRO A 284 10.32 -3.33 8.56
CA PRO A 284 9.10 -3.75 9.25
C PRO A 284 8.33 -2.53 9.78
N SER A 285 7.12 -2.73 10.29
CA SER A 285 6.42 -1.68 11.02
C SER A 285 7.21 -1.34 12.29
N ALA A 286 7.44 -0.05 12.56
CA ALA A 286 8.36 0.39 13.60
C ALA A 286 7.92 -0.05 15.01
N ASP A 287 6.60 -0.09 15.27
CA ASP A 287 5.98 -0.56 16.52
C ASP A 287 6.15 -2.07 16.76
N THR A 288 6.48 -2.85 15.72
CA THR A 288 6.69 -4.30 15.83
C THR A 288 8.13 -4.72 16.12
N VAL A 289 9.07 -3.77 16.08
CA VAL A 289 10.49 -4.03 16.34
C VAL A 289 10.70 -4.34 17.82
N THR A 290 11.42 -5.43 18.13
CA THR A 290 11.65 -5.84 19.52
C THR A 290 12.94 -5.26 20.11
N ASP A 291 13.04 -5.22 21.44
CA ASP A 291 14.28 -4.88 22.14
C ASP A 291 15.44 -5.78 21.68
N ASP A 292 15.20 -7.10 21.58
CA ASP A 292 16.21 -8.06 21.12
C ASP A 292 16.76 -7.74 19.71
N GLN A 293 15.90 -7.25 18.80
CA GLN A 293 16.32 -6.86 17.46
C GLN A 293 17.18 -5.58 17.47
N ILE A 294 16.79 -4.61 18.29
CA ILE A 294 17.54 -3.35 18.48
C ILE A 294 18.89 -3.64 19.12
N ASP A 295 18.92 -4.46 20.18
CA ASP A 295 20.13 -4.83 20.91
C ASP A 295 21.08 -5.66 20.05
N ALA A 296 20.56 -6.61 19.27
CA ALA A 296 21.38 -7.36 18.32
C ALA A 296 21.99 -6.45 17.25
N ALA A 297 21.21 -5.51 16.69
CA ALA A 297 21.71 -4.55 15.72
C ALA A 297 22.78 -3.61 16.32
N ALA A 298 22.53 -3.12 17.54
CA ALA A 298 23.43 -2.22 18.26
C ALA A 298 24.75 -2.91 18.60
N LYS A 299 24.71 -4.19 19.00
CA LYS A 299 25.90 -5.00 19.25
C LYS A 299 26.80 -5.06 18.02
N TYR A 300 26.25 -5.39 16.85
CA TYR A 300 27.07 -5.45 15.63
C TYR A 300 27.51 -4.07 15.16
N ALA A 301 26.69 -3.03 15.38
CA ALA A 301 27.09 -1.65 15.13
C ALA A 301 28.32 -1.26 15.98
N GLU A 302 28.36 -1.66 17.25
CA GLU A 302 29.50 -1.41 18.16
C GLU A 302 30.75 -2.21 17.76
N GLU A 303 30.59 -3.49 17.39
CA GLU A 303 31.71 -4.39 17.06
C GLU A 303 32.47 -4.00 15.78
N GLY A 304 31.84 -3.24 14.88
CA GLY A 304 32.48 -2.78 13.64
C GLY A 304 31.57 -2.10 12.62
N GLY A 305 30.27 -1.98 12.91
CA GLY A 305 29.33 -1.29 12.03
C GLY A 305 29.43 0.22 12.08
N CYS A 306 29.97 0.79 13.15
CA CYS A 306 30.13 2.23 13.37
C CYS A 306 31.59 2.61 13.65
N SER A 307 31.89 3.90 13.61
CA SER A 307 33.23 4.42 13.94
C SER A 307 33.56 4.35 15.44
N SER A 308 32.55 4.19 16.32
CA SER A 308 32.73 4.08 17.77
C SER A 308 31.51 3.46 18.45
N ALA A 309 31.71 2.95 19.66
CA ALA A 309 30.63 2.47 20.53
C ALA A 309 29.61 3.57 20.87
N ALA A 310 30.06 4.83 21.00
CA ALA A 310 29.17 5.97 21.25
C ALA A 310 28.22 6.20 20.06
N ALA A 311 28.72 6.09 18.82
CA ALA A 311 27.88 6.21 17.63
C ALA A 311 26.85 5.06 17.54
N ALA A 312 27.27 3.83 17.85
CA ALA A 312 26.34 2.69 17.91
C ALA A 312 25.23 2.91 18.96
N LYS A 313 25.56 3.46 20.13
CA LYS A 313 24.58 3.77 21.17
C LYS A 313 23.60 4.87 20.77
N ILE A 314 24.04 5.89 20.03
CA ILE A 314 23.15 6.92 19.47
C ILE A 314 22.15 6.30 18.50
N LEU A 315 22.60 5.40 17.62
CA LEU A 315 21.71 4.69 16.69
C LEU A 315 20.73 3.76 17.42
N GLN A 316 21.18 3.07 18.47
CA GLN A 316 20.31 2.27 19.34
C GLN A 316 19.20 3.13 19.96
N GLN A 317 19.56 4.29 20.52
CA GLN A 317 18.60 5.24 21.09
C GLN A 317 17.62 5.78 20.05
N ALA A 318 18.09 6.09 18.84
CA ALA A 318 17.23 6.50 17.74
C ALA A 318 16.24 5.39 17.36
N ALA A 319 16.68 4.13 17.34
CA ALA A 319 15.83 2.97 17.06
C ALA A 319 14.75 2.76 18.14
N THR A 320 15.13 2.84 19.42
CA THR A 320 14.18 2.78 20.54
C THR A 320 13.17 3.93 20.47
N ALA A 321 13.63 5.17 20.28
CA ALA A 321 12.75 6.33 20.18
C ALA A 321 11.78 6.21 19.01
N ARG A 322 12.23 5.72 17.86
CA ARG A 322 11.39 5.49 16.68
C ARG A 322 10.29 4.46 16.96
N ARG A 323 10.65 3.32 17.56
CA ARG A 323 9.67 2.29 17.93
C ARG A 323 8.65 2.84 18.92
N ASP A 324 9.11 3.49 19.99
CA ASP A 324 8.24 3.95 21.05
C ASP A 324 7.30 5.06 20.54
N ALA A 325 7.79 5.94 19.67
CA ALA A 325 6.94 6.93 18.98
C ALA A 325 5.88 6.27 18.11
N ALA A 326 6.24 5.22 17.36
CA ALA A 326 5.27 4.48 16.54
C ALA A 326 4.23 3.75 17.40
N ALA A 327 4.65 3.09 18.48
CA ALA A 327 3.75 2.43 19.41
C ALA A 327 2.79 3.42 20.08
N ASN A 328 3.30 4.57 20.53
CA ASN A 328 2.48 5.64 21.09
C ASN A 328 1.49 6.20 20.07
N ALA A 329 1.87 6.35 18.80
CA ALA A 329 0.97 6.80 17.75
C ALA A 329 -0.16 5.77 17.48
N VAL A 330 0.16 4.48 17.48
CA VAL A 330 -0.85 3.40 17.37
C VAL A 330 -1.81 3.45 18.55
N SER A 331 -1.30 3.48 19.79
CA SER A 331 -2.15 3.56 20.98
C SER A 331 -2.98 4.84 21.04
N ALA A 332 -2.43 5.98 20.59
CA ALA A 332 -3.18 7.24 20.51
C ALA A 332 -4.30 7.16 19.47
N SER A 333 -4.04 6.55 18.31
CA SER A 333 -5.06 6.31 17.28
C SER A 333 -6.16 5.37 17.78
N GLU A 334 -5.80 4.29 18.47
CA GLU A 334 -6.78 3.35 19.06
C GLU A 334 -7.62 4.03 20.15
N ALA A 335 -6.98 4.83 21.02
CA ALA A 335 -7.68 5.59 22.04
C ALA A 335 -8.63 6.63 21.42
N GLN A 336 -8.23 7.28 20.32
CA GLN A 336 -9.10 8.21 19.60
C GLN A 336 -10.29 7.47 18.99
N ALA A 337 -10.05 6.35 18.30
CA ALA A 337 -11.12 5.53 17.74
C ALA A 337 -12.09 5.02 18.82
N ALA A 338 -11.59 4.69 20.02
CA ALA A 338 -12.42 4.31 21.16
C ALA A 338 -13.28 5.46 21.68
N ARG A 339 -12.72 6.68 21.79
CA ARG A 339 -13.49 7.88 22.17
C ARG A 339 -14.55 8.21 21.12
N ASP A 340 -14.21 8.12 19.85
CA ASP A 340 -15.16 8.37 18.75
C ASP A 340 -16.25 7.29 18.69
N ALA A 341 -15.93 6.04 19.04
CA ALA A 341 -16.94 4.99 19.19
C ALA A 341 -17.87 5.27 20.38
N ASP A 342 -17.34 5.64 21.54
CA ASP A 342 -18.12 5.98 22.74
C ASP A 342 -19.02 7.22 22.51
N ALA A 343 -18.50 8.25 21.84
CA ALA A 343 -19.27 9.45 21.51
C ALA A 343 -20.46 9.16 20.57
N ARG A 344 -20.33 8.15 19.70
CA ARG A 344 -21.40 7.69 18.81
C ARG A 344 -22.39 6.75 19.51
N HIS A 345 -21.99 6.12 20.61
CA HIS A 345 -22.89 5.27 21.38
C HIS A 345 -24.02 6.10 22.01
N LYS A 346 -25.25 5.60 21.92
CA LYS A 346 -26.44 6.20 22.52
C LYS A 346 -27.27 5.10 23.18
N ALA A 347 -27.70 5.36 24.41
CA ALA A 347 -28.46 4.41 25.22
C ALA A 347 -29.76 5.06 25.71
N THR A 348 -30.88 4.35 25.51
CA THR A 348 -32.20 4.71 26.02
C THR A 348 -32.60 3.77 27.16
N ASN A 349 -33.82 3.95 27.68
CA ASN A 349 -34.34 3.06 28.72
C ASN A 349 -34.60 1.63 28.23
N LEU A 350 -34.71 1.39 26.91
CA LEU A 350 -35.07 0.08 26.33
C LEU A 350 -34.06 -0.47 25.32
N TYR A 351 -33.30 0.39 24.66
CA TYR A 351 -32.33 0.00 23.64
C TYR A 351 -31.13 0.92 23.62
N GLN A 352 -30.03 0.41 23.11
CA GLN A 352 -28.84 1.15 22.72
C GLN A 352 -28.60 1.03 21.21
N LEU A 353 -27.84 1.97 20.67
CA LEU A 353 -27.35 1.94 19.30
C LEU A 353 -26.05 2.72 19.18
N ASP A 354 -25.41 2.56 18.02
CA ASP A 354 -24.25 3.35 17.65
C ASP A 354 -24.63 4.22 16.45
N ILE A 355 -24.46 5.54 16.59
CA ILE A 355 -24.63 6.47 15.46
C ILE A 355 -23.62 6.06 14.37
N PRO A 356 -24.06 5.96 13.09
CA PRO A 356 -23.19 5.64 11.97
C PRO A 356 -21.94 6.53 11.92
N VAL A 357 -20.79 5.97 11.54
CA VAL A 357 -19.53 6.73 11.52
C VAL A 357 -19.58 7.88 10.51
N GLU A 358 -20.33 7.71 9.43
CA GLU A 358 -20.53 8.70 8.37
C GLU A 358 -21.35 9.91 8.84
N TRP A 359 -22.08 9.76 9.95
CA TRP A 359 -22.91 10.82 10.55
C TRP A 359 -22.18 11.57 11.67
N TYR A 360 -21.01 11.09 12.08
CA TYR A 360 -20.26 11.69 13.18
C TYR A 360 -19.87 13.14 12.90
N GLY A 361 -20.18 14.04 13.84
CA GLY A 361 -19.96 15.49 13.71
C GLY A 361 -20.97 16.22 12.82
N LYS A 362 -21.90 15.51 12.17
CA LYS A 362 -22.95 16.09 11.30
C LYS A 362 -24.34 16.02 11.90
N VAL A 363 -24.52 15.22 12.94
CA VAL A 363 -25.82 14.99 13.58
C VAL A 363 -25.74 15.25 15.08
N GLU A 364 -26.86 15.69 15.62
CA GLU A 364 -27.09 15.80 17.05
C GLU A 364 -28.26 14.89 17.46
N THR A 365 -28.39 14.65 18.76
CA THR A 365 -29.42 13.77 19.28
C THR A 365 -30.22 14.42 20.39
N TRP A 366 -31.51 14.15 20.41
CA TRP A 366 -32.39 14.41 21.53
C TRP A 366 -33.02 13.11 22.00
N GLN A 367 -33.19 12.97 23.31
CA GLN A 367 -33.72 11.76 23.91
C GLN A 367 -34.83 12.10 24.92
N ASN A 368 -35.92 11.34 24.86
CA ASN A 368 -36.97 11.34 25.88
C ASN A 368 -37.46 9.91 26.14
N GLY A 369 -37.04 9.35 27.28
CA GLY A 369 -37.33 7.97 27.65
C GLY A 369 -36.75 6.97 26.64
N SER A 370 -37.62 6.27 25.93
CA SER A 370 -37.29 5.30 24.87
C SER A 370 -37.47 5.86 23.45
N THR A 371 -37.63 7.18 23.33
CA THR A 371 -37.63 7.87 22.05
C THR A 371 -36.30 8.59 21.87
N LEU A 372 -35.63 8.37 20.74
CA LEU A 372 -34.42 9.07 20.34
C LEU A 372 -34.66 9.72 18.98
N CYS A 373 -34.44 11.03 18.87
CA CYS A 373 -34.41 11.72 17.59
C CYS A 373 -32.95 12.04 17.24
N ILE A 374 -32.57 11.76 16.00
CA ILE A 374 -31.30 12.15 15.38
C ILE A 374 -31.64 13.21 14.34
N TYR A 375 -31.04 14.38 14.44
CA TYR A 375 -31.30 15.55 13.60
C TYR A 375 -30.00 16.18 13.10
N LEU A 376 -30.09 17.03 12.08
CA LEU A 376 -28.93 17.71 11.52
C LEU A 376 -28.31 18.64 12.58
N ALA A 377 -26.99 18.58 12.74
CA ALA A 377 -26.29 19.38 13.75
C ALA A 377 -26.50 20.89 13.50
N GLY A 378 -26.84 21.63 14.55
CA GLY A 378 -27.12 23.07 14.46
C GLY A 378 -28.51 23.43 13.92
N ASP A 379 -29.35 22.43 13.59
CA ASP A 379 -30.74 22.63 13.17
C ASP A 379 -31.65 21.54 13.76
N SER A 380 -32.21 21.82 14.94
CA SER A 380 -33.11 20.90 15.64
C SER A 380 -34.45 20.67 14.95
N ASP A 381 -34.81 21.50 13.96
CA ASP A 381 -36.07 21.40 13.21
C ASP A 381 -35.96 20.47 11.99
N THR A 382 -34.77 19.91 11.75
CA THR A 382 -34.47 19.03 10.60
C THR A 382 -34.15 17.60 11.09
N PRO A 383 -35.18 16.79 11.43
CA PRO A 383 -34.99 15.42 11.88
C PRO A 383 -34.51 14.52 10.73
N ILE A 384 -33.50 13.70 10.98
CA ILE A 384 -33.01 12.67 10.06
C ILE A 384 -33.76 11.37 10.30
N VAL A 385 -33.79 10.94 11.56
CA VAL A 385 -34.53 9.74 11.96
C VAL A 385 -34.97 9.85 13.41
N THR A 386 -36.21 9.49 13.66
CA THR A 386 -36.78 9.30 15.00
C THR A 386 -36.95 7.82 15.24
N LEU A 387 -36.41 7.35 16.36
CA LEU A 387 -36.42 5.97 16.82
C LEU A 387 -37.37 5.85 18.01
N VAL A 388 -38.45 5.09 17.85
CA VAL A 388 -39.47 4.88 18.89
C VAL A 388 -39.61 3.39 19.18
N ALA A 389 -39.38 3.00 20.44
CA ALA A 389 -39.65 1.64 20.89
C ALA A 389 -41.14 1.43 21.17
N VAL A 390 -41.74 0.44 20.51
CA VAL A 390 -43.16 0.10 20.60
C VAL A 390 -43.30 -1.36 21.03
N ARG A 391 -44.28 -1.68 21.86
CA ARG A 391 -44.50 -3.05 22.33
C ARG A 391 -44.98 -3.92 21.17
N ASP A 392 -44.48 -5.15 21.11
CA ASP A 392 -44.88 -6.09 20.05
C ASP A 392 -46.41 -6.30 20.06
N GLY A 393 -47.04 -6.13 18.90
CA GLY A 393 -48.50 -6.20 18.73
C GLY A 393 -49.24 -4.86 18.82
N GLU A 394 -48.56 -3.77 19.21
CA GLU A 394 -49.10 -2.41 19.10
C GLU A 394 -48.78 -1.80 17.74
N SER A 395 -49.69 -0.97 17.23
CA SER A 395 -49.50 -0.25 15.97
C SER A 395 -48.69 1.03 16.20
N PHE A 396 -47.71 1.29 15.34
CA PHE A 396 -47.01 2.56 15.27
C PHE A 396 -47.52 3.39 14.10
N THR A 397 -47.71 4.69 14.30
CA THR A 397 -48.00 5.65 13.24
C THR A 397 -47.00 6.80 13.37
N PRO A 398 -46.18 7.08 12.35
CA PRO A 398 -45.21 8.16 12.40
C PRO A 398 -45.93 9.52 12.40
N ASP A 399 -45.21 10.56 12.83
CA ASP A 399 -45.71 11.94 12.78
C ASP A 399 -46.05 12.37 11.35
N GLU A 400 -46.90 13.39 11.23
CA GLU A 400 -47.33 13.93 9.93
C GLU A 400 -46.12 14.35 9.07
N GLY A 401 -46.05 13.84 7.84
CA GLY A 401 -44.93 14.08 6.92
C GLY A 401 -43.78 13.07 7.02
N ASN A 402 -43.79 12.19 8.03
CA ASN A 402 -42.77 11.14 8.19
C ASN A 402 -43.25 9.78 7.65
N THR A 403 -42.29 8.99 7.17
CA THR A 403 -42.50 7.60 6.72
C THR A 403 -41.71 6.66 7.63
N VAL A 404 -42.20 5.43 7.82
CA VAL A 404 -41.43 4.36 8.48
C VAL A 404 -40.30 3.93 7.53
N LEU A 405 -39.07 4.21 7.94
CA LEU A 405 -37.85 3.92 7.17
C LEU A 405 -37.30 2.52 7.47
N GLY A 406 -37.69 1.93 8.60
CA GLY A 406 -37.37 0.55 8.93
C GLY A 406 -37.68 0.20 10.38
N THR A 407 -37.39 -1.05 10.75
CA THR A 407 -37.68 -1.58 12.10
C THR A 407 -36.56 -2.49 12.59
N ALA A 408 -36.29 -2.46 13.90
CA ALA A 408 -35.38 -3.37 14.58
C ALA A 408 -36.08 -4.07 15.75
N ASN A 409 -36.20 -5.39 15.71
CA ASN A 409 -36.79 -6.16 16.81
C ASN A 409 -35.75 -6.38 17.93
N LEU A 410 -36.11 -6.05 19.17
CA LEU A 410 -35.20 -6.14 20.31
C LEU A 410 -35.15 -7.52 20.97
N GLY A 411 -36.04 -8.45 20.59
CA GLY A 411 -36.14 -9.79 21.16
C GLY A 411 -36.71 -9.87 22.58
N ASN A 412 -37.04 -8.72 23.20
CA ASN A 412 -37.55 -8.60 24.57
C ASN A 412 -39.03 -8.15 24.63
N GLY A 413 -39.78 -8.31 23.54
CA GLY A 413 -41.19 -7.91 23.43
C GLY A 413 -41.41 -6.48 22.95
N TYR A 414 -40.36 -5.85 22.41
CA TYR A 414 -40.41 -4.52 21.80
C TYR A 414 -39.74 -4.51 20.41
N THR A 415 -40.26 -3.66 19.54
CA THR A 415 -39.71 -3.35 18.22
C THR A 415 -39.46 -1.84 18.14
N VAL A 416 -38.25 -1.45 17.74
CA VAL A 416 -37.89 -0.04 17.48
C VAL A 416 -38.29 0.29 16.05
N TYR A 417 -39.14 1.30 15.89
CA TYR A 417 -39.50 1.86 14.60
C TYR A 417 -38.61 3.07 14.32
N ALA A 418 -37.96 3.06 13.16
CA ALA A 418 -37.26 4.20 12.61
C ALA A 418 -38.18 4.93 11.62
N SER A 419 -38.43 6.21 11.87
CA SER A 419 -39.25 7.05 10.99
C SER A 419 -38.66 8.43 10.79
N GLY A 420 -38.85 8.99 9.61
CA GLY A 420 -38.36 10.32 9.29
C GLY A 420 -38.86 10.80 7.92
N PRO A 421 -38.51 12.03 7.53
CA PRO A 421 -38.81 12.55 6.22
C PRO A 421 -37.92 11.88 5.17
N VAL A 422 -38.49 11.57 4.00
CA VAL A 422 -37.72 10.93 2.91
C VAL A 422 -36.95 12.00 2.13
N TYR A 423 -35.77 12.43 2.60
CA TYR A 423 -35.04 13.56 2.01
C TYR A 423 -34.73 13.42 0.50
N PRO A 424 -34.32 12.24 -0.01
CA PRO A 424 -34.12 12.04 -1.45
C PRO A 424 -35.39 12.29 -2.29
N TYR A 425 -36.57 12.27 -1.67
CA TYR A 425 -37.85 12.62 -2.31
C TYR A 425 -38.28 14.06 -2.02
N VAL A 426 -38.26 14.47 -0.74
CA VAL A 426 -38.74 15.79 -0.29
C VAL A 426 -37.93 16.92 -0.93
N VAL A 427 -36.60 16.82 -0.95
CA VAL A 427 -35.72 17.90 -1.42
C VAL A 427 -35.91 18.20 -2.92
N PRO A 428 -35.94 17.20 -3.85
CA PRO A 428 -36.22 17.48 -5.26
C PRO A 428 -37.64 18.01 -5.53
N GLN A 429 -38.66 17.59 -4.77
CA GLN A 429 -40.04 18.05 -4.97
C GLN A 429 -40.24 19.51 -4.60
N THR A 430 -39.64 19.92 -3.48
CA THR A 430 -39.59 21.31 -3.03
C THR A 430 -38.94 22.21 -4.08
N ILE A 431 -37.79 21.81 -4.62
CA ILE A 431 -37.04 22.62 -5.61
C ILE A 431 -37.73 22.63 -6.99
N ASN A 432 -38.52 21.61 -7.32
CA ASN A 432 -39.36 21.58 -8.53
C ASN A 432 -40.63 22.44 -8.41
N GLY A 433 -40.86 23.12 -7.27
CA GLY A 433 -42.01 24.00 -7.05
C GLY A 433 -43.34 23.26 -6.90
N ARG A 434 -43.31 21.97 -6.54
CA ARG A 434 -44.50 21.08 -6.53
C ARG A 434 -45.15 20.91 -5.16
N THR A 435 -44.54 21.39 -4.09
CA THR A 435 -45.08 21.33 -2.73
C THR A 435 -45.35 22.76 -2.21
N GLN A 436 -46.61 23.05 -1.84
CA GLN A 436 -47.03 24.33 -1.24
C GLN A 436 -46.88 24.31 0.29
N ASN A 437 -45.71 23.94 0.83
CA ASN A 437 -45.47 24.10 2.27
C ASN A 437 -44.34 25.12 2.49
N PRO A 438 -44.63 26.32 3.03
CA PRO A 438 -43.66 27.41 3.19
C PRO A 438 -42.53 27.15 4.20
N VAL A 439 -42.47 25.98 4.85
CA VAL A 439 -41.48 25.64 5.88
C VAL A 439 -40.22 24.97 5.31
N SER A 440 -40.20 24.53 4.06
CA SER A 440 -39.03 23.86 3.45
C SER A 440 -38.50 24.66 2.28
N THR A 441 -37.61 25.62 2.51
CA THR A 441 -36.60 26.00 1.52
C THR A 441 -35.26 25.86 2.18
N TYR A 442 -34.79 24.61 2.29
CA TYR A 442 -33.42 24.36 2.70
C TYR A 442 -32.48 25.17 1.79
N PRO A 443 -31.49 25.90 2.33
CA PRO A 443 -30.39 26.40 1.53
C PRO A 443 -29.82 25.25 0.68
N MET A 444 -29.40 25.54 -0.55
CA MET A 444 -28.99 24.50 -1.49
C MET A 444 -27.90 23.59 -0.92
N ASP A 445 -26.99 24.14 -0.12
CA ASP A 445 -25.91 23.40 0.53
C ASP A 445 -26.47 22.40 1.57
N THR A 446 -27.44 22.81 2.39
CA THR A 446 -28.15 21.95 3.35
C THR A 446 -28.97 20.85 2.64
N ALA A 447 -29.62 21.20 1.54
CA ALA A 447 -30.36 20.25 0.71
C ALA A 447 -29.47 19.15 0.13
N ILE A 448 -28.27 19.51 -0.31
CA ILE A 448 -27.26 18.55 -0.79
C ILE A 448 -26.77 17.68 0.37
N GLU A 449 -26.41 18.30 1.49
CA GLU A 449 -25.92 17.59 2.67
C GLU A 449 -26.92 16.56 3.20
N LEU A 450 -28.21 16.92 3.33
CA LEU A 450 -29.25 16.00 3.80
C LEU A 450 -29.41 14.79 2.89
N VAL A 451 -29.44 15.02 1.58
CA VAL A 451 -29.54 13.95 0.59
C VAL A 451 -28.30 13.05 0.62
N GLU A 452 -27.11 13.62 0.73
CA GLU A 452 -25.87 12.86 0.81
C GLU A 452 -25.77 12.06 2.11
N LEU A 453 -26.20 12.66 3.23
CA LEU A 453 -26.17 12.06 4.56
C LEU A 453 -27.13 10.87 4.68
N THR A 454 -28.35 10.97 4.15
CA THR A 454 -29.36 9.89 4.22
C THR A 454 -29.22 8.84 3.12
N THR A 455 -28.26 9.01 2.21
CA THR A 455 -27.94 8.03 1.16
C THR A 455 -26.50 7.49 1.23
N GLY A 456 -25.74 7.92 2.24
CA GLY A 456 -24.35 7.50 2.45
C GLY A 456 -23.41 7.94 1.34
N ASN A 457 -23.64 9.11 0.75
CA ASN A 457 -22.91 9.65 -0.41
C ASN A 457 -22.93 8.77 -1.66
N ARG A 458 -23.83 7.77 -1.73
CA ARG A 458 -23.89 6.85 -2.89
C ARG A 458 -24.44 7.52 -4.14
N TYR A 459 -25.17 8.62 -3.96
CA TYR A 459 -25.79 9.37 -5.04
C TYR A 459 -25.65 10.86 -4.79
N THR A 460 -25.29 11.59 -5.84
CA THR A 460 -25.31 13.05 -5.81
C THR A 460 -26.73 13.58 -5.90
N TYR A 461 -26.95 14.79 -5.37
CA TYR A 461 -28.22 15.50 -5.52
C TYR A 461 -28.71 15.55 -6.99
N SER A 462 -27.82 15.78 -7.95
CA SER A 462 -28.17 15.84 -9.38
C SER A 462 -28.67 14.50 -9.94
N GLN A 463 -28.10 13.38 -9.50
CA GLN A 463 -28.57 12.06 -9.89
C GLN A 463 -29.95 11.77 -9.31
N ILE A 464 -30.18 12.11 -8.05
CA ILE A 464 -31.48 11.94 -7.39
C ILE A 464 -32.55 12.80 -8.06
N LYS A 465 -32.24 14.06 -8.36
CA LYS A 465 -33.14 14.99 -9.05
C LYS A 465 -33.54 14.51 -10.45
N ASN A 466 -32.57 14.09 -11.26
CA ASN A 466 -32.81 13.82 -12.69
C ASN A 466 -33.26 12.38 -12.98
N VAL A 467 -32.82 11.40 -12.18
CA VAL A 467 -33.01 9.97 -12.46
C VAL A 467 -34.07 9.36 -11.55
N LEU A 468 -34.07 9.71 -10.25
CA LEU A 468 -34.88 9.00 -9.25
C LEU A 468 -36.25 9.63 -9.03
N VAL A 469 -36.37 10.97 -9.06
CA VAL A 469 -37.67 11.65 -8.87
C VAL A 469 -38.40 11.92 -10.19
N GLY A 470 -37.70 11.98 -11.33
CA GLY A 470 -38.28 12.09 -12.68
C GLY A 470 -39.28 13.25 -12.86
N LYS A 471 -39.91 13.34 -14.06
CA LYS A 471 -40.98 14.33 -14.28
C LYS A 471 -42.29 13.97 -13.57
N ASP A 472 -42.49 12.70 -13.23
CA ASP A 472 -43.77 12.20 -12.69
C ASP A 472 -43.77 12.05 -11.16
N GLY A 473 -42.64 12.33 -10.48
CA GLY A 473 -42.59 12.40 -9.01
C GLY A 473 -42.66 11.05 -8.29
N LYS A 474 -42.10 9.97 -8.87
CA LYS A 474 -42.18 8.63 -8.25
C LYS A 474 -41.34 8.55 -6.98
N ALA A 475 -42.01 8.47 -5.82
CA ALA A 475 -41.38 8.41 -4.50
C ALA A 475 -40.71 7.06 -4.19
N ASP A 476 -41.22 5.96 -4.74
CA ASP A 476 -40.86 4.60 -4.29
C ASP A 476 -39.37 4.26 -4.43
N ALA A 477 -38.72 4.72 -5.51
CA ALA A 477 -37.29 4.47 -5.73
C ALA A 477 -36.40 5.28 -4.76
N ALA A 478 -36.80 6.52 -4.45
CA ALA A 478 -36.09 7.39 -3.52
C ALA A 478 -36.27 6.92 -2.06
N THR A 479 -37.50 6.56 -1.68
CA THR A 479 -37.81 5.98 -0.37
C THR A 479 -37.06 4.67 -0.16
N LYS A 480 -37.06 3.77 -1.15
CA LYS A 480 -36.35 2.49 -1.06
C LYS A 480 -34.85 2.69 -0.82
N LEU A 481 -34.25 3.71 -1.44
CA LEU A 481 -32.82 3.97 -1.33
C LEU A 481 -32.39 4.42 0.08
N GLU A 482 -33.18 5.30 0.70
CA GLU A 482 -32.98 5.72 2.09
C GLU A 482 -33.26 4.57 3.09
N CYS A 483 -34.35 3.82 2.88
CA CYS A 483 -34.65 2.64 3.70
C CYS A 483 -33.52 1.58 3.61
N ASP A 484 -33.04 1.28 2.40
CA ASP A 484 -31.95 0.32 2.17
C ASP A 484 -30.65 0.79 2.84
N TYR A 485 -30.36 2.09 2.84
CA TYR A 485 -29.20 2.64 3.53
C TYR A 485 -29.34 2.53 5.05
N LEU A 486 -30.42 3.02 5.64
CA LEU A 486 -30.66 2.95 7.08
C LEU A 486 -30.69 1.52 7.61
N ALA A 487 -31.27 0.59 6.84
CA ALA A 487 -31.26 -0.83 7.17
C ALA A 487 -29.86 -1.46 7.18
N GLN A 488 -28.91 -0.90 6.43
CA GLN A 488 -27.52 -1.35 6.40
C GLN A 488 -26.67 -0.73 7.51
N ILE A 489 -26.86 0.56 7.80
CA ILE A 489 -25.90 1.34 8.61
C ILE A 489 -26.38 1.65 10.03
N LEU A 490 -27.69 1.79 10.26
CA LEU A 490 -28.25 2.18 11.56
C LEU A 490 -28.93 1.02 12.27
N LEU A 491 -29.91 0.38 11.61
CA LEU A 491 -30.76 -0.65 12.23
C LEU A 491 -29.98 -1.82 12.84
N PRO A 492 -28.89 -2.35 12.23
CA PRO A 492 -28.14 -3.47 12.81
C PRO A 492 -27.42 -3.15 14.13
N SER A 493 -27.20 -1.87 14.43
CA SER A 493 -26.58 -1.44 15.69
C SER A 493 -27.56 -1.43 16.85
N ILE A 494 -28.86 -1.37 16.57
CA ILE A 494 -29.92 -1.25 17.59
C ILE A 494 -30.06 -2.58 18.33
N LYS A 495 -29.87 -2.55 19.65
CA LYS A 495 -29.94 -3.72 20.53
C LYS A 495 -30.70 -3.38 21.81
N ALA A 496 -31.31 -4.38 22.44
CA ALA A 496 -31.90 -4.21 23.76
C ALA A 496 -30.86 -3.66 24.74
N GLN A 497 -31.29 -2.77 25.63
CA GLN A 497 -30.47 -2.32 26.76
C GLN A 497 -30.39 -3.47 27.78
N ASP A 498 -29.18 -3.82 28.20
CA ASP A 498 -28.92 -4.87 29.21
C ASP A 498 -29.42 -4.49 30.62
#